data_AF-A0A0F3LUU0-F1
#
_entry.id   AF-A0A0F3LUU0-F1
#
_cell.length_a   1.000
_cell.length_b   1.000
_cell.length_c   1.000
_cell.angle_alpha   90.00
_cell.angle_beta   90.00
_cell.angle_gamma   90.00
#
_symmetry.space_group_name_H-M   'P 1'
#
loop_
_entity.id
_entity.type
_entity.pdbx_description
1 polymer ?
#
loop_
_entity_poly.entity_id
_entity_poly.type
_entity_poly.pdbx_seq_one_letter_code
_entity_poly.pdbx_strand_id
1 'polypeptide(L)'
;MILLSRNAQQIFWLGRYLTRIQYLCSQFPFKYNDDALQYAHAFCLPAFDAASLNELILNPEQPASFHQQFQYAKDNIQDLRGVLSAHAYAELNQYIKNAKENPAYICDVVGDCHEVLEAEASDIFLFFKLGQHLEQLDRQLRLKQDIQGTVYYIEVVVGLLTQAGWDSLSEIWMKLKQQPDSMHFYQFSDHIQQLFEADA
;
A
#
# COMPACT_ATOMS: atom_id res chain seq x y z
N MET A 1 -7.92 -7.43 -21.52
CA MET A 1 -8.73 -6.22 -21.23
C MET A 1 -7.74 -5.09 -21.10
N ILE A 2 -7.94 -3.94 -21.73
CA ILE A 2 -7.06 -2.78 -21.48
C ILE A 2 -7.50 -2.18 -20.15
N LEU A 3 -6.63 -2.24 -19.13
CA LEU A 3 -6.90 -1.63 -17.83
C LEU A 3 -6.80 -0.10 -17.97
N LEU A 4 -7.90 0.61 -17.70
CA LEU A 4 -7.90 2.08 -17.72
C LEU A 4 -6.99 2.63 -16.61
N SER A 5 -6.32 3.75 -16.86
CA SER A 5 -5.35 4.32 -15.92
C SER A 5 -5.93 4.66 -14.55
N ARG A 6 -7.19 5.12 -14.50
CA ARG A 6 -7.93 5.29 -13.24
C ARG A 6 -8.05 3.98 -12.46
N ASN A 7 -8.31 2.85 -13.13
CA ASN A 7 -8.42 1.56 -12.46
C ASN A 7 -7.06 1.06 -11.98
N ALA A 8 -6.01 1.24 -12.79
CA ALA A 8 -4.63 0.93 -12.40
C ALA A 8 -4.21 1.73 -11.15
N GLN A 9 -4.55 3.02 -11.11
CA GLN A 9 -4.34 3.88 -9.95
C GLN A 9 -5.07 3.36 -8.69
N GLN A 10 -6.34 2.98 -8.82
CA GLN A 10 -7.12 2.45 -7.70
C GLN A 10 -6.51 1.14 -7.15
N ILE A 11 -6.08 0.25 -8.04
CA ILE A 11 -5.42 -1.02 -7.67
C ILE A 11 -4.07 -0.75 -7.00
N PHE A 12 -3.28 0.16 -7.55
CA PHE A 12 -2.01 0.58 -6.99
C PHE A 12 -2.16 1.11 -5.56
N TRP A 13 -3.08 2.06 -5.35
CA TRP A 13 -3.34 2.61 -4.03
C TRP A 13 -3.93 1.57 -3.06
N LEU A 14 -4.75 0.64 -3.55
CA LEU A 14 -5.26 -0.46 -2.74
C LEU A 14 -4.10 -1.33 -2.20
N GLY A 15 -3.12 -1.65 -3.04
CA GLY A 15 -1.89 -2.34 -2.61
C GLY A 15 -1.13 -1.59 -1.52
N ARG A 16 -1.04 -0.26 -1.64
CA ARG A 16 -0.41 0.58 -0.61
C ARG A 16 -1.18 0.55 0.71
N TYR A 17 -2.49 0.80 0.69
CA TYR A 17 -3.29 0.87 1.91
C TYR A 17 -3.30 -0.45 2.66
N LEU A 18 -3.53 -1.58 1.97
CA LEU A 18 -3.51 -2.90 2.61
C LEU A 18 -2.14 -3.23 3.22
N THR A 19 -1.05 -2.95 2.51
CA THR A 19 0.31 -3.21 3.01
C THR A 19 0.64 -2.35 4.23
N ARG A 20 0.22 -1.08 4.24
CA ARG A 20 0.39 -0.19 5.39
C ARG A 20 -0.34 -0.71 6.61
N ILE A 21 -1.59 -1.12 6.43
CA ILE A 21 -2.43 -1.66 7.51
C ILE A 21 -1.82 -2.97 8.03
N GLN A 22 -1.42 -3.87 7.14
CA GLN A 22 -0.78 -5.14 7.50
C GLN A 22 0.47 -4.92 8.35
N TYR A 23 1.33 -3.97 7.94
CA TYR A 23 2.50 -3.63 8.73
C TYR A 23 2.11 -3.07 10.10
N LEU A 24 1.17 -2.14 10.16
CA LEU A 24 0.70 -1.58 11.43
C LEU A 24 0.12 -2.66 12.35
N CYS A 25 -0.64 -3.61 11.81
CA CYS A 25 -1.15 -4.77 12.54
C CYS A 25 -0.04 -5.65 13.13
N SER A 26 1.10 -5.78 12.45
CA SER A 26 2.25 -6.53 12.98
C SER A 26 2.94 -5.84 14.16
N GLN A 27 2.76 -4.52 14.29
CA GLN A 27 3.35 -3.70 15.37
C GLN A 27 2.36 -3.48 16.52
N PHE A 28 1.07 -3.48 16.23
CA PHE A 28 0.01 -3.18 17.19
C PHE A 28 -0.32 -4.38 18.09
N PRO A 29 -0.51 -4.18 19.41
CA PRO A 29 -0.26 -2.94 20.16
C PRO A 29 1.24 -2.69 20.34
N PHE A 30 1.64 -1.42 20.25
CA PHE A 30 3.00 -1.01 20.61
C PHE A 30 3.20 -1.24 22.11
N LYS A 31 4.26 -1.97 22.49
CA LYS A 31 4.54 -2.32 23.90
C LYS A 31 5.72 -1.55 24.49
N TYR A 32 6.63 -1.08 23.63
CA TYR A 32 7.87 -0.42 24.03
C TYR A 32 7.87 1.02 23.52
N ASN A 33 8.24 1.96 24.38
CA ASN A 33 8.21 3.39 24.05
C ASN A 33 9.21 3.75 22.95
N ASP A 34 10.38 3.10 22.93
CA ASP A 34 11.41 3.39 21.93
C ASP A 34 10.94 3.01 20.51
N ASP A 35 10.31 1.83 20.36
CA ASP A 35 9.75 1.38 19.08
C ASP A 35 8.59 2.30 18.64
N ALA A 36 7.73 2.69 19.58
CA ALA A 36 6.62 3.61 19.31
C ALA A 36 7.11 5.00 18.88
N LEU A 37 8.13 5.54 19.57
CA LEU A 37 8.73 6.83 19.23
C LEU A 37 9.44 6.78 17.88
N GLN A 38 10.17 5.70 17.58
CA GLN A 38 10.79 5.51 16.27
C GLN A 38 9.74 5.51 15.16
N TYR A 39 8.65 4.76 15.34
CA TYR A 39 7.54 4.73 14.38
C TYR A 39 6.88 6.11 14.25
N ALA A 40 6.51 6.74 15.36
CA ALA A 40 5.87 8.05 15.36
C ALA A 40 6.73 9.11 14.66
N HIS A 41 8.03 9.18 14.94
CA HIS A 41 8.94 10.11 14.26
C HIS A 41 9.07 9.83 12.76
N ALA A 42 9.21 8.56 12.37
CA ALA A 42 9.36 8.16 10.97
C ALA A 42 8.15 8.54 10.09
N PHE A 43 6.96 8.57 10.70
CA PHE A 43 5.70 8.91 10.04
C PHE A 43 5.13 10.28 10.46
N CYS A 44 5.91 11.10 11.17
CA CYS A 44 5.51 12.42 11.66
C CYS A 44 4.19 12.42 12.45
N LEU A 45 3.94 11.38 13.26
CA LEU A 45 2.74 11.24 14.06
C LEU A 45 2.89 11.94 15.42
N PRO A 46 1.86 12.66 15.91
CA PRO A 46 1.89 13.33 17.21
C PRO A 46 1.66 12.34 18.37
N ALA A 47 2.60 11.42 18.58
CA ALA A 47 2.61 10.47 19.69
C ALA A 47 3.97 10.49 20.40
N PHE A 48 3.97 10.29 21.71
CA PHE A 48 5.14 10.51 22.58
C PHE A 48 5.58 9.26 23.35
N ASP A 49 4.81 8.19 23.27
CA ASP A 49 5.08 6.89 23.89
C ASP A 49 4.17 5.82 23.25
N ALA A 50 4.28 4.57 23.73
CA ALA A 50 3.45 3.48 23.25
C ALA A 50 1.95 3.71 23.51
N ALA A 51 1.58 4.32 24.64
CA ALA A 51 0.18 4.54 25.00
C ALA A 51 -0.48 5.56 24.06
N SER A 52 0.11 6.74 23.92
CA SER A 52 -0.38 7.79 23.02
C SER A 52 -0.38 7.36 21.55
N LEU A 53 0.60 6.55 21.11
CA LEU A 53 0.58 6.02 19.74
C LEU A 53 -0.56 5.01 19.54
N ASN A 54 -0.78 4.10 20.49
CA ASN A 54 -1.89 3.15 20.44
C ASN A 54 -3.25 3.87 20.45
N GLU A 55 -3.42 4.93 21.25
CA GLU A 55 -4.62 5.77 21.23
C GLU A 55 -4.81 6.46 19.87
N LEU A 56 -3.74 7.02 19.29
CA LEU A 56 -3.78 7.72 18.02
C LEU A 56 -4.23 6.81 16.87
N ILE A 57 -3.68 5.59 16.77
CA ILE A 57 -4.01 4.67 15.67
C ILE A 57 -5.38 3.98 15.82
N LEU A 58 -5.95 4.00 17.02
CA LEU A 58 -7.32 3.55 17.28
C LEU A 58 -8.35 4.67 17.13
N ASN A 59 -7.94 5.93 17.14
CA ASN A 59 -8.84 7.07 17.02
C ASN A 59 -9.33 7.24 15.57
N PRO A 60 -10.62 7.04 15.27
CA PRO A 60 -11.14 7.08 13.90
C PRO A 60 -11.07 8.46 13.24
N GLU A 61 -10.86 9.53 14.00
CA GLU A 61 -10.66 10.89 13.46
C GLU A 61 -9.22 11.11 12.96
N GLN A 62 -8.29 10.24 13.33
CA GLN A 62 -6.88 10.37 12.93
C GLN A 62 -6.66 9.74 11.56
N PRO A 63 -6.07 10.46 10.59
CA PRO A 63 -5.82 9.92 9.25
C PRO A 63 -4.97 8.65 9.25
N ALA A 64 -4.05 8.51 10.20
CA ALA A 64 -3.17 7.34 10.34
C ALA A 64 -3.84 6.13 11.03
N SER A 65 -5.09 6.27 11.48
CA SER A 65 -5.79 5.21 12.20
C SER A 65 -6.12 4.01 11.32
N PHE A 66 -6.31 2.84 11.96
CA PHE A 66 -6.82 1.65 11.29
C PHE A 66 -8.11 1.94 10.54
N HIS A 67 -9.02 2.71 11.15
CA HIS A 67 -10.31 3.03 10.56
C HIS A 67 -10.16 3.84 9.26
N GLN A 68 -9.40 4.94 9.29
CA GLN A 68 -9.24 5.81 8.11
C GLN A 68 -8.47 5.10 6.99
N GLN A 69 -7.38 4.39 7.32
CA GLN A 69 -6.62 3.65 6.31
C GLN A 69 -7.46 2.54 5.67
N PHE A 70 -8.25 1.82 6.46
CA PHE A 70 -9.12 0.76 5.94
C PHE A 70 -10.30 1.32 5.13
N GLN A 71 -10.80 2.51 5.49
CA GLN A 71 -11.85 3.18 4.73
C GLN A 71 -11.37 3.55 3.31
N TYR A 72 -10.12 4.02 3.14
CA TYR A 72 -9.55 4.22 1.80
C TYR A 72 -9.44 2.93 1.00
N ALA A 73 -8.96 1.83 1.61
CA ALA A 73 -8.90 0.53 0.93
C ALA A 73 -10.29 0.06 0.46
N LYS A 74 -11.30 0.24 1.31
CA LYS A 74 -12.69 -0.08 0.99
C LYS A 74 -13.24 0.76 -0.15
N ASP A 75 -12.97 2.07 -0.18
CA ASP A 75 -13.44 2.94 -1.25
C ASP A 75 -12.82 2.56 -2.60
N ASN A 76 -11.52 2.23 -2.61
CA ASN A 76 -10.87 1.67 -3.80
C ASN A 76 -11.51 0.36 -4.26
N ILE A 77 -11.82 -0.57 -3.34
CA ILE A 77 -12.51 -1.83 -3.67
C ILE A 77 -13.86 -1.54 -4.33
N GLN A 78 -14.64 -0.58 -3.81
CA GLN A 78 -15.95 -0.21 -4.37
C GLN A 78 -15.82 0.37 -5.79
N ASP A 79 -14.81 1.20 -6.03
CA ASP A 79 -14.53 1.80 -7.35
C ASP A 79 -14.05 0.77 -8.38
N LEU A 80 -13.55 -0.39 -7.94
CA LEU A 80 -13.08 -1.48 -8.81
C LEU A 80 -14.18 -2.49 -9.20
N ARG A 81 -15.45 -2.15 -8.99
CA ARG A 81 -16.58 -2.97 -9.45
C ARG A 81 -16.56 -3.11 -10.97
N GLY A 82 -16.59 -4.35 -11.44
CA GLY A 82 -16.54 -4.66 -12.89
C GLY A 82 -15.13 -4.56 -13.49
N VAL A 83 -14.13 -4.21 -12.68
CA VAL A 83 -12.71 -4.34 -13.00
C VAL A 83 -12.17 -5.66 -12.46
N LEU A 84 -12.41 -5.91 -11.16
CA LEU A 84 -12.11 -7.19 -10.53
C LEU A 84 -13.03 -8.29 -11.06
N SER A 85 -12.58 -9.54 -10.99
CA SER A 85 -13.45 -10.68 -11.21
C SER A 85 -14.66 -10.63 -10.26
N ALA A 86 -15.81 -11.13 -10.72
CA ALA A 86 -17.02 -11.14 -9.90
C ALA A 86 -16.82 -11.93 -8.59
N HIS A 87 -15.96 -12.95 -8.61
CA HIS A 87 -15.60 -13.73 -7.44
C HIS A 87 -14.77 -12.91 -6.45
N ALA A 88 -13.63 -12.35 -6.89
CA ALA A 88 -12.78 -11.54 -6.03
C ALA A 88 -13.51 -10.33 -5.45
N TYR A 89 -14.32 -9.63 -6.27
CA TYR A 89 -15.12 -8.52 -5.79
C TYR A 89 -16.11 -8.94 -4.69
N ALA A 90 -16.74 -10.11 -4.81
CA ALA A 90 -17.67 -10.61 -3.80
C ALA A 90 -16.94 -10.98 -2.48
N GLU A 91 -15.80 -11.66 -2.56
CA GLU A 91 -14.99 -12.02 -1.39
C GLU A 91 -14.47 -10.79 -0.65
N LEU A 92 -13.89 -9.83 -1.38
CA LEU A 92 -13.43 -8.57 -0.78
C LEU A 92 -14.58 -7.82 -0.09
N ASN A 93 -15.77 -7.77 -0.71
CA ASN A 93 -16.93 -7.14 -0.08
C ASN A 93 -17.40 -7.87 1.18
N GLN A 94 -17.27 -9.19 1.24
CA GLN A 94 -17.56 -9.96 2.45
C GLN A 94 -16.57 -9.63 3.56
N TYR A 95 -15.27 -9.60 3.26
CA TYR A 95 -14.22 -9.27 4.21
C TYR A 95 -14.36 -7.85 4.78
N ILE A 96 -14.50 -6.84 3.92
CA ILE A 96 -14.60 -5.44 4.37
C ILE A 96 -15.89 -5.14 5.15
N LYS A 97 -16.99 -5.87 4.86
CA LYS A 97 -18.24 -5.73 5.61
C LYS A 97 -18.08 -6.19 7.05
N ASN A 98 -17.30 -7.26 7.28
CA ASN A 98 -17.11 -7.83 8.61
C ASN A 98 -16.12 -7.03 9.48
N ALA A 99 -15.19 -6.30 8.86
CA ALA A 99 -14.14 -5.57 9.56
C ALA A 99 -14.48 -4.10 9.93
N LYS A 100 -15.56 -3.53 9.38
CA LYS A 100 -15.87 -2.09 9.46
C LYS A 100 -15.97 -1.51 10.89
N GLU A 101 -16.18 -2.34 11.90
CA GLU A 101 -16.49 -1.91 13.28
C GLU A 101 -15.45 -2.33 14.33
N ASN A 102 -14.40 -3.07 13.96
CA ASN A 102 -13.44 -3.58 14.95
C ASN A 102 -12.00 -3.62 14.39
N PRO A 103 -11.06 -2.84 14.95
CA PRO A 103 -9.65 -2.89 14.57
C PRO A 103 -9.01 -4.27 14.62
N ALA A 104 -9.43 -5.15 15.55
CA ALA A 104 -8.94 -6.52 15.60
C ALA A 104 -9.31 -7.30 14.32
N TYR A 105 -10.55 -7.14 13.84
CA TYR A 105 -11.00 -7.78 12.60
C TYR A 105 -10.36 -7.16 11.36
N ILE A 106 -9.99 -5.86 11.39
CA ILE A 106 -9.24 -5.22 10.30
C ILE A 106 -7.92 -5.96 10.06
N CYS A 107 -7.21 -6.31 11.13
CA CYS A 107 -5.93 -7.01 11.02
C CYS A 107 -6.06 -8.42 10.44
N ASP A 108 -7.15 -9.13 10.78
CA ASP A 108 -7.41 -10.45 10.25
C ASP A 108 -7.73 -10.39 8.74
N VAL A 109 -8.63 -9.50 8.32
CA VAL A 109 -9.13 -9.48 6.93
C VAL A 109 -8.14 -8.94 5.91
N VAL A 110 -7.14 -8.16 6.34
CA VAL A 110 -6.19 -7.56 5.40
C VAL A 110 -5.33 -8.64 4.72
N GLY A 111 -4.98 -9.70 5.43
CA GLY A 111 -4.30 -10.86 4.86
C GLY A 111 -5.15 -11.51 3.76
N ASP A 112 -6.42 -11.78 4.06
CA ASP A 112 -7.36 -12.39 3.10
C ASP A 112 -7.56 -11.50 1.86
N CYS A 113 -7.62 -10.18 2.02
CA CYS A 113 -7.69 -9.24 0.91
C CYS A 113 -6.45 -9.30 -0.01
N HIS A 114 -5.25 -9.48 0.56
CA HIS A 114 -4.04 -9.67 -0.23
C HIS A 114 -4.13 -10.96 -1.07
N GLU A 115 -4.53 -12.08 -0.48
CA GLU A 115 -4.63 -13.36 -1.19
C GLU A 115 -5.60 -13.29 -2.38
N VAL A 116 -6.77 -12.67 -2.19
CA VAL A 116 -7.75 -12.49 -3.26
C VAL A 116 -7.20 -11.63 -4.41
N LEU A 117 -6.55 -10.51 -4.10
CA LEU A 117 -6.00 -9.61 -5.12
C LEU A 117 -4.78 -10.22 -5.84
N GLU A 118 -4.03 -11.07 -5.16
CA GLU A 118 -2.89 -11.78 -5.75
C GLU A 118 -3.29 -12.91 -6.70
N ALA A 119 -4.54 -13.38 -6.60
CA ALA A 119 -5.12 -14.38 -7.51
C ALA A 119 -5.77 -13.78 -8.77
N GLU A 120 -5.87 -12.45 -8.87
CA GLU A 120 -6.47 -11.76 -10.03
C GLU A 120 -5.60 -11.83 -11.29
N ALA A 121 -6.15 -11.35 -12.41
CA ALA A 121 -5.45 -11.32 -13.70
C ALA A 121 -4.14 -10.51 -13.63
N SER A 122 -3.20 -10.81 -14.53
CA SER A 122 -1.82 -10.28 -14.55
C SER A 122 -1.74 -8.77 -14.33
N ASP A 123 -2.59 -8.00 -15.01
CA ASP A 123 -2.48 -6.54 -14.98
C ASP A 123 -2.89 -5.99 -13.61
N ILE A 124 -3.95 -6.56 -13.01
CA ILE A 124 -4.38 -6.22 -11.65
C ILE A 124 -3.31 -6.62 -10.65
N PHE A 125 -2.80 -7.84 -10.78
CA PHE A 125 -1.72 -8.37 -9.94
C PHE A 125 -0.48 -7.45 -9.96
N LEU A 126 -0.04 -7.00 -11.14
CA LEU A 126 1.17 -6.19 -11.27
C LEU A 126 1.03 -4.80 -10.62
N PHE A 127 -0.08 -4.10 -10.87
CA PHE A 127 -0.31 -2.81 -10.21
C PHE A 127 -0.48 -2.95 -8.70
N PHE A 128 -1.11 -4.04 -8.26
CA PHE A 128 -1.26 -4.32 -6.84
C PHE A 128 0.10 -4.55 -6.18
N LYS A 129 0.94 -5.40 -6.78
CA LYS A 129 2.32 -5.68 -6.32
C LYS A 129 3.20 -4.44 -6.32
N LEU A 130 3.10 -3.59 -7.34
CA LEU A 130 3.80 -2.32 -7.37
C LEU A 130 3.42 -1.44 -6.16
N GLY A 131 2.12 -1.34 -5.88
CA GLY A 131 1.61 -0.64 -4.70
C GLY A 131 2.16 -1.24 -3.39
N GLN A 132 2.09 -2.56 -3.23
CA GLN A 132 2.61 -3.25 -2.05
C GLN A 132 4.09 -2.93 -1.83
N HIS A 133 4.92 -3.11 -2.86
CA HIS A 133 6.36 -2.95 -2.71
C HIS A 133 6.79 -1.49 -2.54
N LEU A 134 6.07 -0.52 -3.13
CA LEU A 134 6.38 0.89 -2.87
C LEU A 134 6.00 1.34 -1.48
N GLU A 135 4.88 0.85 -0.93
CA GLU A 135 4.59 1.10 0.49
C GLU A 135 5.63 0.44 1.40
N GLN A 136 6.05 -0.78 1.07
CA GLN A 136 7.10 -1.50 1.78
C GLN A 136 8.43 -0.73 1.77
N LEU A 137 8.81 -0.18 0.63
CA LEU A 137 10.03 0.60 0.45
C LEU A 137 9.96 1.94 1.19
N ASP A 138 8.85 2.68 1.08
CA ASP A 138 8.65 3.95 1.82
C ASP A 138 8.90 3.74 3.31
N ARG A 139 8.22 2.73 3.88
CA ARG A 139 8.36 2.38 5.30
C ARG A 139 9.79 1.95 5.64
N GLN A 140 10.45 1.13 4.80
CA GLN A 140 11.83 0.72 5.05
C GLN A 140 12.79 1.92 5.06
N LEU A 141 12.64 2.85 4.11
CA LEU A 141 13.47 4.05 4.03
C LEU A 141 13.30 4.93 5.28
N ARG A 142 12.05 5.15 5.70
CA ARG A 142 11.73 5.96 6.89
C ARG A 142 12.25 5.33 8.19
N LEU A 143 12.12 4.01 8.32
CA LEU A 143 12.55 3.26 9.51
C LEU A 143 14.02 2.80 9.45
N LYS A 144 14.74 3.11 8.35
CA LYS A 144 16.13 2.68 8.10
C LYS A 144 16.32 1.16 8.16
N GLN A 145 15.36 0.42 7.61
CA GLN A 145 15.37 -1.04 7.51
C GLN A 145 16.10 -1.50 6.24
N ASP A 146 16.43 -2.79 6.14
CA ASP A 146 16.97 -3.36 4.90
C ASP A 146 15.97 -3.25 3.75
N ILE A 147 16.48 -2.87 2.57
CA ILE A 147 15.68 -2.59 1.37
C ILE A 147 15.99 -3.53 0.20
N GLN A 148 17.05 -4.34 0.27
CA GLN A 148 17.59 -5.06 -0.90
C GLN A 148 16.54 -5.99 -1.54
N GLY A 149 15.80 -6.74 -0.72
CA GLY A 149 14.74 -7.61 -1.20
C GLY A 149 13.62 -6.83 -1.89
N THR A 150 13.15 -5.74 -1.28
CA THR A 150 12.08 -4.90 -1.84
C THR A 150 12.49 -4.26 -3.16
N VAL A 151 13.72 -3.73 -3.24
CA VAL A 151 14.27 -3.14 -4.47
C VAL A 151 14.30 -4.16 -5.60
N TYR A 152 14.74 -5.39 -5.32
CA TYR A 152 14.72 -6.47 -6.31
C TYR A 152 13.29 -6.78 -6.81
N TYR A 153 12.30 -6.87 -5.91
CA TYR A 153 10.93 -7.14 -6.34
C TYR A 153 10.30 -6.00 -7.15
N ILE A 154 10.59 -4.74 -6.80
CA ILE A 154 10.13 -3.59 -7.60
C ILE A 154 10.74 -3.67 -9.01
N GLU A 155 12.03 -4.01 -9.14
CA GLU A 155 12.66 -4.16 -10.45
C GLU A 155 11.96 -5.21 -11.32
N VAL A 156 11.60 -6.37 -10.73
CA VAL A 156 10.86 -7.40 -11.44
C VAL A 156 9.50 -6.89 -11.92
N VAL A 157 8.73 -6.23 -11.04
CA VAL A 157 7.40 -5.70 -11.37
C VAL A 157 7.49 -4.60 -12.43
N VAL A 158 8.44 -3.67 -12.31
CA VAL A 158 8.69 -2.61 -13.30
C VAL A 158 9.05 -3.23 -14.65
N GLY A 159 9.91 -4.24 -14.69
CA GLY A 159 10.26 -4.93 -15.93
C GLY A 159 9.06 -5.59 -16.63
N LEU A 160 8.14 -6.18 -15.87
CA LEU A 160 6.90 -6.77 -16.41
C LEU A 160 5.92 -5.69 -16.89
N LEU A 161 5.78 -4.58 -16.17
CA LEU A 161 4.94 -3.45 -16.58
C LEU A 161 5.48 -2.76 -17.84
N THR A 162 6.80 -2.61 -17.97
CA THR A 162 7.45 -2.14 -19.20
C THR A 162 7.12 -3.05 -20.38
N GLN A 163 7.18 -4.37 -20.24
CA GLN A 163 6.75 -5.31 -21.29
C GLN A 163 5.26 -5.17 -21.66
N ALA A 164 4.44 -4.68 -20.74
CA ALA A 164 3.02 -4.40 -20.95
C ALA A 164 2.73 -2.99 -21.51
N GLY A 165 3.76 -2.20 -21.84
CA GLY A 165 3.64 -0.88 -22.47
C GLY A 165 3.88 0.32 -21.54
N TRP A 166 4.29 0.10 -20.29
CA TRP A 166 4.63 1.17 -19.33
C TRP A 166 6.13 1.50 -19.36
N ASP A 167 6.63 1.89 -20.53
CA ASP A 167 8.07 2.01 -20.80
C ASP A 167 8.78 3.08 -19.97
N SER A 168 8.07 4.18 -19.67
CA SER A 168 8.58 5.32 -18.90
C SER A 168 8.96 4.99 -17.45
N LEU A 169 8.40 3.91 -16.88
CA LEU A 169 8.72 3.47 -15.52
C LEU A 169 10.20 3.06 -15.38
N SER A 170 10.78 2.48 -16.42
CA SER A 170 12.11 1.89 -16.38
C SER A 170 13.22 2.93 -16.11
N GLU A 171 13.16 4.10 -16.75
CA GLU A 171 14.19 5.13 -16.61
C GLU A 171 14.24 5.70 -15.19
N ILE A 172 13.06 5.99 -14.61
CA ILE A 172 13.00 6.62 -13.29
C ILE A 172 13.21 5.59 -12.19
N TRP A 173 12.78 4.34 -12.40
CA TRP A 173 13.16 3.23 -11.54
C TRP A 173 14.68 3.10 -11.42
N MET A 174 15.42 3.21 -12.53
CA MET A 174 16.89 3.14 -12.49
C MET A 174 17.53 4.22 -11.63
N LYS A 175 16.96 5.44 -11.59
CA LYS A 175 17.45 6.53 -10.72
C LYS A 175 17.27 6.17 -9.24
N LEU A 176 16.09 5.68 -8.87
CA LEU A 176 15.81 5.21 -7.50
C LEU A 176 16.67 4.00 -7.11
N LYS A 177 16.89 3.05 -8.02
CA LYS A 177 17.72 1.87 -7.77
C LYS A 177 19.18 2.23 -7.50
N GLN A 178 19.72 3.21 -8.22
CA GLN A 178 21.10 3.68 -8.02
C GLN A 178 21.26 4.43 -6.69
N GLN A 179 20.25 5.19 -6.28
CA GLN A 179 20.27 5.96 -5.05
C GLN A 179 18.94 5.79 -4.28
N PRO A 180 18.79 4.70 -3.51
CA PRO A 180 17.54 4.38 -2.81
C PRO A 180 17.40 5.21 -1.53
N ASP A 181 17.09 6.49 -1.69
CA ASP A 181 16.78 7.40 -0.60
C ASP A 181 15.36 7.99 -0.74
N SER A 182 14.90 8.68 0.31
CA SER A 182 13.55 9.25 0.33
C SER A 182 13.30 10.24 -0.81
N MET A 183 14.30 11.01 -1.23
CA MET A 183 14.14 12.01 -2.29
C MET A 183 13.86 11.33 -3.64
N HIS A 184 14.66 10.34 -4.01
CA HIS A 184 14.44 9.59 -5.24
C HIS A 184 13.17 8.73 -5.18
N PHE A 185 12.79 8.27 -3.98
CA PHE A 185 11.54 7.54 -3.78
C PHE A 185 10.32 8.44 -4.07
N TYR A 186 10.31 9.68 -3.58
CA TYR A 186 9.23 10.62 -3.88
C TYR A 186 9.20 11.01 -5.35
N GLN A 187 10.36 11.22 -6.00
CA GLN A 187 10.43 11.45 -7.45
C GLN A 187 9.82 10.30 -8.26
N PHE A 188 10.12 9.04 -7.88
CA PHE A 188 9.53 7.87 -8.53
C PHE A 188 8.02 7.78 -8.29
N SER A 189 7.57 8.06 -7.06
CA SER A 189 6.15 8.06 -6.69
C SER A 189 5.36 9.13 -7.46
N ASP A 190 5.91 10.34 -7.58
CA ASP A 190 5.30 11.45 -8.32
C ASP A 190 5.20 11.12 -9.81
N HIS A 191 6.21 10.45 -10.38
CA HIS A 191 6.16 10.02 -11.76
C HIS A 191 5.07 8.97 -12.01
N ILE A 192 4.94 7.97 -11.14
CA ILE A 192 3.85 6.98 -11.24
C ILE A 192 2.49 7.70 -11.22
N GLN A 193 2.31 8.68 -10.34
CA GLN A 193 1.08 9.44 -10.28
C GLN A 193 0.81 10.22 -11.58
N GLN A 194 1.83 10.84 -12.17
CA GLN A 194 1.71 11.50 -13.48
C GLN A 194 1.33 10.53 -14.60
N LEU A 195 1.84 9.29 -14.59
CA LEU A 195 1.48 8.29 -15.59
C LEU A 195 0.01 7.88 -15.49
N PHE A 196 -0.56 7.82 -14.28
CA PHE A 196 -1.98 7.57 -14.12
C PHE A 196 -2.86 8.72 -14.64
N GLU A 197 -2.35 9.96 -14.60
CA GLU A 197 -3.07 11.17 -15.03
C GLU A 197 -2.92 11.46 -16.53
N ALA A 198 -1.81 11.07 -17.17
CA ALA A 198 -1.53 11.35 -18.57
C ALA A 198 -2.47 10.62 -19.56
N ASP A 199 -3.05 9.51 -19.13
CA ASP A 199 -3.97 8.66 -19.90
C ASP A 199 -5.43 8.73 -19.39
N ALA A 200 -5.76 9.70 -18.52
CA ALA A 200 -7.08 9.89 -17.90
C ALA A 200 -8.04 10.75 -18.73
#